data_AF-A0A1G3P282-F1
#
_entry.id   AF-A0A1G3P282-F1
#
_cell.length_a   1.000
_cell.length_b   1.000
_cell.length_c   1.000
_cell.angle_alpha   90.00
_cell.angle_beta   90.00
_cell.angle_gamma   90.00
#
_symmetry.space_group_name_H-M   'P 1'
#
loop_
_entity.id
_entity.type
_entity.pdbx_description
1 polymer ?
#
loop_
_entity_poly.entity_id
_entity_poly.type
_entity_poly.pdbx_seq_one_letter_code
_entity_poly.pdbx_strand_id
1 'polypeptide(L)' 'MKYGKGFSRSNLQYMRLLYIKYPKCQTLSGKLSWSHYTELLSISDDLSRSFYEKQCHKTKNWDIVSY' A
#
# COMPACT_ATOMS: atom_id res chain seq x y z
N MET A 1 -15.10 9.27 -17.13
CA MET A 1 -13.71 9.11 -16.64
C MET A 1 -12.85 8.62 -17.80
N LYS A 2 -11.86 9.41 -18.24
CA LYS A 2 -11.10 9.18 -19.49
C LYS A 2 -10.06 8.05 -19.41
N TYR A 3 -9.76 7.55 -18.20
CA TYR A 3 -8.64 6.61 -17.95
C TYR A 3 -9.00 5.41 -17.04
N GLY A 4 -10.28 5.17 -16.72
CA GLY A 4 -10.70 4.04 -15.86
C GLY A 4 -10.49 4.24 -14.35
N LYS A 5 -10.96 3.27 -13.55
CA LYS A 5 -11.12 3.38 -12.07
C LYS A 5 -9.79 3.44 -11.29
N GLY A 6 -8.66 3.09 -11.92
CA GLY A 6 -7.32 3.09 -11.32
C GLY A 6 -6.48 4.35 -11.57
N PHE A 7 -6.99 5.33 -12.32
CA PHE A 7 -6.21 6.53 -12.71
C PHE A 7 -6.77 7.82 -12.08
N SER A 8 -7.28 7.72 -10.85
CA SER A 8 -7.60 8.91 -10.06
C SER A 8 -6.32 9.63 -9.62
N ARG A 9 -6.41 10.94 -9.36
CA ARG A 9 -5.26 11.73 -8.85
C ARG A 9 -4.69 11.12 -7.57
N SER A 10 -5.56 10.69 -6.65
CA SER A 10 -5.15 10.06 -5.40
C SER A 10 -4.41 8.75 -5.63
N ASN A 11 -4.87 7.91 -6.59
CA ASN A 11 -4.19 6.65 -6.88
C ASN A 11 -2.79 6.88 -7.48
N LEU A 12 -2.63 7.90 -8.33
CA LEU A 12 -1.33 8.30 -8.86
C LEU A 12 -0.38 8.83 -7.77
N GLN A 13 -0.91 9.58 -6.79
CA GLN A 13 -0.14 10.01 -5.63
C GLN A 13 0.33 8.81 -4.80
N TYR A 14 -0.55 7.84 -4.52
CA TYR A 14 -0.16 6.62 -3.83
C TYR A 14 0.86 5.80 -4.62
N MET A 15 0.73 5.67 -5.94
CA MET A 15 1.73 4.97 -6.76
C MET A 15 3.10 5.64 -6.69
N ARG A 16 3.14 6.99 -6.71
CA ARG A 16 4.37 7.75 -6.52
C ARG A 16 4.98 7.52 -5.14
N LEU A 17 4.16 7.60 -4.07
CA LEU A 17 4.62 7.39 -2.70
C LEU A 17 5.12 5.96 -2.48
N LEU A 18 4.43 4.97 -3.07
CA LEU A 18 4.85 3.57 -3.06
C LEU A 18 6.26 3.45 -3.64
N TYR A 19 6.50 4.01 -4.83
CA TYR A 19 7.81 3.93 -5.47
C TYR A 19 8.92 4.60 -4.65
N ILE A 20 8.62 5.74 -4.02
CA ILE A 20 9.57 6.47 -3.17
C ILE A 20 9.92 5.66 -1.90
N LYS A 21 8.92 5.06 -1.23
CA LYS A 21 9.11 4.32 0.02
C LYS A 21 9.58 2.87 -0.21
N TYR A 22 9.21 2.28 -1.35
CA TYR A 22 9.49 0.89 -1.70
C TYR A 22 10.05 0.78 -3.14
N PRO A 23 11.32 1.15 -3.36
CA PRO A 23 11.91 1.20 -4.69
C PRO A 23 12.00 -0.18 -5.40
N LYS A 24 11.90 -1.30 -4.66
CA LYS A 24 11.90 -2.67 -5.21
C LYS A 24 10.48 -3.23 -5.34
N CYS A 25 9.72 -2.73 -6.33
CA CYS A 25 8.30 -3.03 -6.50
C CYS A 25 7.98 -4.51 -6.83
N GLN A 26 8.91 -5.22 -7.50
CA GLN A 26 8.69 -6.61 -7.93
C GLN A 26 8.48 -7.58 -6.77
N THR A 27 9.03 -7.26 -5.60
CA THR A 27 8.88 -8.06 -4.36
C THR A 27 7.63 -7.75 -3.54
N LEU A 28 6.86 -6.72 -3.90
CA LEU A 28 5.75 -6.22 -3.08
C LEU A 28 4.43 -6.93 -3.40
N SER A 29 4.13 -7.16 -4.68
CA SER A 29 2.88 -7.79 -5.12
C SER A 29 2.73 -9.24 -4.63
N GLY A 30 3.85 -9.94 -4.38
CA GLY A 30 3.86 -11.28 -3.80
C GLY A 30 3.73 -11.30 -2.27
N LYS A 31 3.77 -10.13 -1.61
CA LYS A 31 3.72 -10.02 -0.15
C LYS A 31 2.43 -9.38 0.36
N LEU A 32 1.96 -8.30 -0.26
CA LEU A 32 0.77 -7.54 0.15
C LEU A 32 -0.01 -7.05 -1.08
N SER A 33 -1.33 -6.89 -0.91
CA SER A 33 -2.21 -6.32 -1.94
C SER A 33 -2.10 -4.79 -2.02
N TRP A 34 -2.59 -4.19 -3.10
CA TRP A 34 -2.59 -2.72 -3.27
C TRP A 34 -3.31 -2.00 -2.12
N SER A 35 -4.43 -2.56 -1.63
CA SER A 35 -5.20 -1.97 -0.53
C SER A 35 -4.38 -1.86 0.77
N HIS A 36 -3.58 -2.87 1.10
CA HIS A 36 -2.64 -2.80 2.23
C HIS A 36 -1.65 -1.67 2.07
N TYR A 37 -1.10 -1.49 0.86
CA TYR A 37 -0.17 -0.40 0.61
C TYR A 37 -0.85 0.96 0.70
N THR A 38 -2.10 1.10 0.25
CA THR A 38 -2.82 2.37 0.40
C THR A 38 -3.04 2.74 1.87
N GLU A 39 -3.34 1.76 2.73
CA GLU A 39 -3.45 1.98 4.17
C GLU A 39 -2.10 2.33 4.80
N LEU A 40 -1.04 1.56 4.50
CA LEU A 40 0.31 1.84 5.01
C LEU A 40 0.82 3.22 4.57
N LEU A 41 0.56 3.62 3.33
CA LEU A 41 0.96 4.92 2.78
C LEU A 41 0.15 6.09 3.34
N SER A 42 -1.03 5.84 3.91
CA SER A 42 -1.80 6.86 4.63
C SER A 42 -1.16 7.24 5.97
N ILE A 43 -0.32 6.34 6.53
CA ILE A 43 0.39 6.55 7.79
C ILE A 43 1.61 7.45 7.54
N SER A 44 1.55 8.68 8.05
CA SER A 44 2.62 9.66 7.90
C SER A 44 3.86 9.32 8.72
N ASP A 45 3.67 8.73 9.91
CA ASP A 45 4.76 8.33 10.80
C ASP A 45 5.46 7.05 10.30
N ASP A 46 6.78 7.13 10.12
CA ASP A 46 7.58 6.03 9.56
C ASP A 46 7.70 4.85 10.55
N LEU A 47 7.70 5.10 11.86
CA LEU A 47 7.79 4.06 12.88
C LEU A 47 6.50 3.21 12.92
N SER A 48 5.36 3.90 12.99
CA SER A 48 4.04 3.28 12.95
C SER A 48 3.86 2.47 11.66
N ARG A 49 4.26 3.03 10.50
CA ARG A 49 4.19 2.31 9.23
C ARG A 49 5.01 1.02 9.26
N SER A 50 6.24 1.06 9.76
CA SER A 50 7.10 -0.13 9.87
C SER A 50 6.50 -1.20 10.80
N PHE A 51 5.86 -0.79 11.89
CA PHE A 51 5.18 -1.71 12.79
C PHE A 51 4.05 -2.46 12.07
N TYR A 52 3.13 -1.74 11.42
CA TYR A 52 2.01 -2.35 10.70
C TYR A 52 2.48 -3.17 9.50
N GLU A 53 3.50 -2.71 8.77
CA GLU A 53 4.10 -3.48 7.66
C GLU A 53 4.60 -4.85 8.12
N LYS A 54 5.29 -4.90 9.28
CA LYS A 54 5.72 -6.17 9.89
C LYS A 54 4.55 -7.04 10.30
N GLN A 55 3.47 -6.45 10.84
CA GLN A 55 2.26 -7.20 11.18
C GLN A 55 1.60 -7.80 9.94
N CYS A 56 1.46 -7.04 8.85
CA CYS A 56 0.90 -7.51 7.58
C CYS A 56 1.77 -8.61 6.95
N HIS A 57 3.10 -8.51 7.04
CA HIS A 57 4.00 -9.58 6.59
C HIS A 57 3.91 -10.86 7.43
N LYS A 58 3.75 -10.73 8.75
CA LYS A 58 3.67 -11.86 9.67
C LYS A 58 2.32 -12.57 9.56
N THR A 59 1.28 -11.85 9.20
CA THR A 59 -0.08 -12.35 9.16
C THR A 59 -0.55 -12.40 7.71
N LYS A 60 -0.43 -13.58 7.07
CA LYS A 60 -0.92 -13.85 5.71
C LYS A 60 -2.43 -13.58 5.50
N ASN A 61 -3.17 -13.21 6.55
CA ASN A 61 -4.63 -13.28 6.66
C ASN A 61 -5.29 -11.97 7.15
N TRP A 62 -4.63 -10.82 7.12
CA TRP A 62 -5.34 -9.55 7.29
C TRP A 62 -6.10 -9.25 5.99
N ASP A 63 -7.22 -9.93 5.80
CA ASP A 63 -8.22 -9.46 4.85
C ASP A 63 -8.75 -8.13 5.40
N ILE A 64 -8.53 -7.07 4.64
CA ILE A 64 -9.13 -5.77 4.89
C ILE A 64 -10.62 -5.95 4.66
N VAL A 65 -11.35 -6.29 5.73
CA VAL A 65 -12.83 -6.25 5.74
C VAL A 65 -13.20 -4.77 5.68
N SER A 66 -13.35 -4.28 4.46
CA SER A 66 -13.93 -2.96 4.21
C SER A 66 -15.41 -3.04 4.62
N TYR A 67 -15.79 -2.34 5.71
CA TYR A 67 -17.18 -1.99 5.98
C TYR A 67 -17.63 -0.85 5.06
#